data_AF-A0A1A2E181-F1
#
_entry.id   AF-A0A1A2E181-F1
#
_cell.length_a   1.000
_cell.length_b   1.000
_cell.length_c   1.000
_cell.angle_alpha   90.00
_cell.angle_beta   90.00
_cell.angle_gamma   90.00
#
_symmetry.space_group_name_H-M   'P 1'
#
loop_
_entity.id
_entity.type
_entity.pdbx_description
1 polymer ?
#
loop_
_entity_poly.entity_id
_entity_poly.type
_entity_poly.pdbx_seq_one_letter_code
_entity_poly.pdbx_strand_id
1 'polypeptide(L)'
;MLKLNELPNPNGLTRFNVRDHYTQRLVLIAAVCRELQHEPEIRVGDRARAAIELLAWWMRWVYDLPEDQALRYSYGFSEPYLTKYANDMFRELALGAAVCDSVAKSFTADKPWELDEDMRRVRMHLDTYLAASNADADADGSLGTDGR
;
A
#
# COMPACT_ATOMS: atom_id res chain seq x y z
N MET A 1 15.00 -12.44 -0.31
CA MET A 1 14.38 -11.11 -0.20
C MET A 1 15.45 -10.21 0.41
N LEU A 2 15.74 -9.03 -0.14
CA LEU A 2 16.84 -8.14 0.30
C LEU A 2 16.29 -7.01 1.16
N LYS A 3 16.87 -6.75 2.35
CA LYS A 3 16.54 -5.55 3.11
C LYS A 3 17.20 -4.33 2.48
N LEU A 4 16.57 -3.15 2.57
CA LEU A 4 17.09 -1.93 1.95
C LEU A 4 18.49 -1.54 2.50
N ASN A 5 18.73 -1.86 3.76
CA ASN A 5 19.95 -1.66 4.56
C ASN A 5 20.98 -2.81 4.45
N GLU A 6 20.65 -3.93 3.80
CA GLU A 6 21.57 -5.06 3.56
C GLU A 6 22.18 -5.03 2.14
N LEU A 7 21.95 -3.97 1.36
CA LEU A 7 22.54 -3.82 0.03
C LEU A 7 24.07 -3.60 0.15
N PRO A 8 24.89 -4.41 -0.52
CA PRO A 8 26.34 -4.40 -0.38
C PRO A 8 26.95 -3.25 -1.20
N ASN A 9 26.66 -2.01 -0.85
CA ASN A 9 27.46 -0.83 -1.15
C ASN A 9 26.80 0.43 -0.59
N PRO A 10 27.51 1.32 0.12
CA PRO A 10 27.01 2.65 0.43
C PRO A 10 26.69 3.49 -0.83
N ASN A 11 27.14 3.04 -2.01
CA ASN A 11 26.84 3.61 -3.34
C ASN A 11 25.94 2.69 -4.24
N GLY A 12 25.32 1.65 -3.70
CA GLY A 12 24.84 0.47 -4.45
C GLY A 12 23.33 0.34 -4.65
N LEU A 13 22.54 1.32 -4.19
CA LEU A 13 21.11 1.41 -4.48
C LEU A 13 20.93 1.74 -5.97
N THR A 14 20.70 0.70 -6.78
CA THR A 14 20.35 0.90 -8.19
C THR A 14 18.89 1.36 -8.29
N ARG A 15 18.56 2.09 -9.37
CA ARG A 15 17.17 2.40 -9.73
C ARG A 15 16.29 1.14 -9.72
N PHE A 16 16.84 0.01 -10.16
CA PHE A 16 16.14 -1.28 -10.18
C PHE A 16 15.75 -1.73 -8.78
N ASN A 17 16.69 -1.74 -7.82
CA ASN A 17 16.41 -2.17 -6.44
C ASN A 17 15.35 -1.30 -5.78
N VAL A 18 15.42 0.01 -5.98
CA VAL A 18 14.43 0.95 -5.42
C VAL A 18 13.04 0.73 -6.01
N ARG A 19 12.95 0.54 -7.33
CA ARG A 19 11.68 0.26 -7.99
C ARG A 19 11.12 -1.11 -7.62
N ASP A 20 11.96 -2.14 -7.50
CA ASP A 20 11.55 -3.47 -7.07
C ASP A 20 10.95 -3.42 -5.66
N HIS A 21 11.61 -2.73 -4.73
CA HIS A 21 11.12 -2.48 -3.38
C HIS A 21 9.72 -1.85 -3.35
N TYR A 22 9.53 -0.75 -4.09
CA TYR A 22 8.23 -0.07 -4.13
C TYR A 22 7.16 -0.86 -4.90
N THR A 23 7.56 -1.62 -5.92
CA THR A 23 6.66 -2.56 -6.63
C THR A 23 6.16 -3.66 -5.69
N GLN A 24 7.04 -4.28 -4.90
CA GLN A 24 6.64 -5.30 -3.93
C GLN A 24 5.58 -4.76 -2.95
N ARG A 25 5.78 -3.54 -2.46
CA ARG A 25 4.81 -2.86 -1.60
C ARG A 25 3.48 -2.62 -2.29
N LEU A 26 3.49 -2.14 -3.54
CA LEU A 26 2.27 -1.93 -4.32
C LEU A 26 1.50 -3.22 -4.53
N VAL A 27 2.18 -4.33 -4.83
CA VAL A 27 1.53 -5.65 -4.98
C VAL A 27 0.82 -6.06 -3.69
N LEU A 28 1.45 -5.86 -2.54
CA LEU A 28 0.87 -6.19 -1.23
C LEU A 28 -0.31 -5.25 -0.87
N ILE A 29 -0.19 -3.96 -1.18
CA ILE A 29 -1.30 -2.99 -1.05
C ILE A 29 -2.48 -3.40 -1.93
N ALA A 30 -2.23 -3.74 -3.19
CA ALA A 30 -3.26 -4.14 -4.13
C ALA A 30 -3.99 -5.40 -3.65
N ALA A 31 -3.28 -6.34 -3.02
CA ALA A 31 -3.90 -7.49 -2.37
C ALA A 31 -4.86 -7.07 -1.26
N VAL A 32 -4.47 -6.16 -0.36
CA VAL A 32 -5.38 -5.62 0.67
C VAL A 32 -6.61 -4.99 0.05
N CYS A 33 -6.43 -4.09 -0.92
CA CYS A 33 -7.54 -3.40 -1.59
C CYS A 33 -8.48 -4.35 -2.33
N ARG A 34 -7.94 -5.42 -2.94
CA ARG A 34 -8.74 -6.44 -3.64
C ARG A 34 -9.59 -7.25 -2.67
N GLU A 35 -9.02 -7.69 -1.56
CA GLU A 35 -9.78 -8.46 -0.57
C GLU A 35 -10.90 -7.61 0.05
N LEU A 36 -10.64 -6.32 0.32
CA LEU A 36 -11.67 -5.39 0.79
C LEU A 36 -12.83 -5.18 -0.21
N GLN A 37 -12.57 -5.21 -1.52
CA GLN A 37 -13.63 -5.08 -2.55
C GLN A 37 -14.61 -6.25 -2.53
N HIS A 38 -14.16 -7.43 -2.10
CA HIS A 38 -14.99 -8.63 -2.09
C HIS A 38 -15.80 -8.77 -0.80
N GLU A 39 -15.72 -7.79 0.11
CA GLU A 39 -16.38 -7.83 1.40
C GLU A 39 -17.50 -6.77 1.50
N PRO A 40 -18.78 -7.19 1.50
CA PRO A 40 -19.91 -6.29 1.68
C PRO A 40 -20.16 -5.90 3.14
N GLU A 41 -19.31 -6.35 4.07
CA GLU A 41 -19.57 -6.32 5.51
C GLU A 41 -19.26 -4.97 6.17
N ILE A 42 -19.88 -4.75 7.34
CA ILE A 42 -19.66 -3.61 8.24
C ILE A 42 -18.22 -3.60 8.79
N ARG A 43 -17.48 -4.71 8.71
CA ARG A 43 -16.13 -4.92 9.26
C ARG A 43 -15.15 -5.45 8.19
N VAL A 44 -13.86 -5.37 8.50
CA VAL A 44 -12.80 -6.06 7.75
C VAL A 44 -12.87 -7.57 8.03
N GLY A 45 -12.98 -8.37 6.98
CA GLY A 45 -13.01 -9.82 7.02
C GLY A 45 -11.63 -10.46 7.07
N ASP A 46 -11.61 -11.78 7.23
CA ASP A 46 -10.40 -12.54 7.54
C ASP A 46 -9.35 -12.48 6.41
N ARG A 47 -9.79 -12.40 5.15
CA ARG A 47 -8.88 -12.33 4.00
C ARG A 47 -8.19 -10.98 3.92
N ALA A 48 -8.95 -9.89 4.06
CA ALA A 48 -8.38 -8.56 4.14
C ALA A 48 -7.44 -8.41 5.36
N ARG A 49 -7.81 -9.02 6.49
CA ARG A 49 -6.95 -9.11 7.69
C ARG A 49 -5.64 -9.85 7.43
N ALA A 50 -5.67 -11.00 6.79
CA ALA A 50 -4.46 -11.75 6.46
C ALA A 50 -3.55 -10.97 5.50
N ALA A 51 -4.14 -10.28 4.51
CA ALA A 51 -3.39 -9.45 3.56
C ALA A 51 -2.67 -8.27 4.25
N ILE A 52 -3.35 -7.58 5.17
CA ILE A 52 -2.76 -6.45 5.88
C ILE A 52 -1.69 -6.88 6.90
N GLU A 53 -1.85 -8.05 7.52
CA GLU A 53 -0.84 -8.67 8.39
C GLU A 53 0.41 -9.06 7.60
N LEU A 54 0.25 -9.62 6.39
CA LEU A 54 1.37 -9.93 5.49
C LEU A 54 2.13 -8.67 5.05
N LEU A 55 1.41 -7.61 4.68
CA LEU A 55 2.02 -6.31 4.37
C LEU A 55 2.75 -5.74 5.59
N ALA A 56 2.16 -5.83 6.79
CA ALA A 56 2.79 -5.35 8.01
C ALA A 56 4.10 -6.09 8.32
N TRP A 57 4.09 -7.42 8.19
CA TRP A 57 5.28 -8.25 8.34
C TRP A 57 6.37 -7.85 7.34
N TRP A 58 6.02 -7.71 6.05
CA TRP A 58 6.97 -7.29 5.02
C TRP A 58 7.57 -5.92 5.33
N MET A 59 6.75 -4.94 5.70
CA MET A 59 7.23 -3.59 6.04
C MET A 59 8.18 -3.62 7.23
N ARG A 60 7.85 -4.35 8.31
CA ARG A 60 8.75 -4.47 9.46
C ARG A 60 10.08 -5.11 9.08
N TRP A 61 10.03 -6.16 8.28
CA TRP A 61 11.23 -6.87 7.86
C TRP A 61 12.12 -6.02 6.94
N VAL A 62 11.55 -5.31 5.95
CA VAL A 62 12.34 -4.51 5.00
C VAL A 62 12.88 -3.22 5.61
N TYR A 63 12.09 -2.58 6.48
CA TYR A 63 12.45 -1.30 7.10
C TYR A 63 13.08 -1.46 8.49
N ASP A 64 13.30 -2.68 8.95
CA ASP A 64 13.86 -2.99 10.28
C ASP A 64 13.09 -2.29 11.41
N LEU A 65 11.75 -2.35 11.33
CA LEU A 65 10.87 -1.69 12.29
C LEU A 65 10.55 -2.61 13.47
N PRO A 66 10.43 -2.05 14.68
CA PRO A 66 10.11 -2.84 15.86
C PRO A 66 8.68 -3.40 15.80
N GLU A 67 8.49 -4.60 16.35
CA GLU A 67 7.20 -5.30 16.32
C GLU A 67 6.16 -4.68 17.27
N ASP A 68 6.61 -4.04 18.34
CA ASP A 68 5.77 -3.47 19.41
C ASP A 68 5.20 -2.08 19.11
N GLN A 69 5.57 -1.49 17.97
CA GLN A 69 5.08 -0.18 17.56
C GLN A 69 3.97 -0.27 16.51
N ALA A 70 3.03 0.66 16.60
CA ALA A 70 2.02 0.86 15.57
C ALA A 70 2.68 1.21 14.24
N LEU A 71 2.46 0.37 13.24
CA LEU A 71 3.02 0.56 11.90
C LEU A 71 2.29 1.71 11.20
N ARG A 72 3.06 2.64 10.62
CA ARG A 72 2.55 3.65 9.70
C ARG A 72 2.77 3.17 8.28
N TYR A 73 1.69 2.95 7.53
CA TYR A 73 1.79 2.45 6.16
C TYR A 73 2.27 3.51 5.16
N SER A 74 2.64 4.71 5.63
CA SER A 74 3.36 5.75 4.89
C SER A 74 4.87 5.78 5.15
N TYR A 75 5.39 4.87 5.99
CA TYR A 75 6.84 4.80 6.28
C TYR A 75 7.67 4.66 4.99
N GLY A 76 8.81 5.34 4.93
CA GLY A 76 9.70 5.35 3.76
C GLY A 76 9.34 6.37 2.67
N PHE A 77 8.19 7.06 2.74
CA PHE A 77 7.80 8.03 1.70
C PHE A 77 8.66 9.30 1.67
N SER A 78 9.33 9.64 2.78
CA SER A 78 10.27 10.75 2.84
C SER A 78 11.66 10.41 2.31
N GLU A 79 11.90 9.17 1.87
CA GLU A 79 13.19 8.77 1.36
C GLU A 79 13.46 9.42 -0.01
N PRO A 80 14.60 10.11 -0.20
CA PRO A 80 14.93 10.77 -1.46
C PRO A 80 14.91 9.84 -2.68
N TYR A 81 15.15 8.55 -2.46
CA TYR A 81 15.19 7.54 -3.51
C TYR A 81 13.82 7.25 -4.13
N LEU A 82 12.73 7.39 -3.38
CA LEU A 82 11.38 7.27 -3.92
C LEU A 82 11.15 8.34 -5.00
N THR A 83 11.37 9.61 -4.65
CA THR A 83 11.26 10.73 -5.60
C THR A 83 12.25 10.61 -6.76
N LYS A 84 13.45 10.08 -6.52
CA LYS A 84 14.47 9.98 -7.57
C LYS A 84 14.20 8.86 -8.59
N TYR A 85 13.69 7.72 -8.15
CA TYR A 85 13.69 6.49 -8.96
C TYR A 85 12.31 5.85 -9.19
N ALA A 86 11.30 6.23 -8.40
CA ALA A 86 9.96 5.66 -8.40
C ALA A 86 8.87 6.71 -8.15
N ASN A 87 9.08 7.96 -8.60
CA ASN A 87 8.11 9.06 -8.38
C ASN A 87 6.76 8.78 -9.04
N ASP A 88 6.76 8.05 -10.16
CA ASP A 88 5.57 7.55 -10.85
C ASP A 88 4.68 6.69 -9.94
N MET A 89 5.28 5.95 -9.01
CA MET A 89 4.58 5.07 -8.06
C MET A 89 4.04 5.80 -6.83
N PHE A 90 4.49 7.05 -6.57
CA PHE A 90 4.20 7.75 -5.32
C PHE A 90 2.70 7.92 -5.06
N ARG A 91 1.94 8.29 -6.10
CA ARG A 91 0.50 8.51 -5.97
C ARG A 91 -0.23 7.24 -5.54
N GLU A 92 0.03 6.12 -6.21
CA GLU A 92 -0.60 4.84 -5.89
C GLU A 92 -0.19 4.36 -4.49
N LEU A 93 1.11 4.48 -4.14
CA LEU A 93 1.62 4.16 -2.81
C LEU A 93 0.91 4.98 -1.72
N ALA A 94 0.74 6.28 -1.93
CA ALA A 94 0.10 7.17 -0.96
C ALA A 94 -1.37 6.84 -0.73
N LEU A 95 -2.11 6.59 -1.82
CA LEU A 95 -3.52 6.21 -1.74
C LEU A 95 -3.69 4.84 -1.06
N GLY A 96 -2.89 3.85 -1.45
CA GLY A 96 -2.92 2.52 -0.85
C GLY A 96 -2.51 2.50 0.62
N ALA A 97 -1.53 3.32 1.01
CA ALA A 97 -1.14 3.50 2.40
C ALA A 97 -2.29 4.03 3.25
N ALA A 98 -3.08 4.98 2.74
CA ALA A 98 -4.24 5.52 3.46
C ALA A 98 -5.32 4.47 3.71
N VAL A 99 -5.55 3.56 2.75
CA VAL A 99 -6.41 2.39 2.93
C VAL A 99 -5.88 1.52 4.07
N CYS A 100 -4.61 1.13 4.00
CA CYS A 100 -3.96 0.26 4.98
C CYS A 100 -3.95 0.85 6.39
N ASP A 101 -3.64 2.14 6.55
CA ASP A 101 -3.70 2.85 7.83
C ASP A 101 -5.13 2.86 8.41
N SER A 102 -6.16 2.97 7.56
CA SER A 102 -7.56 2.94 8.00
C SER A 102 -8.02 1.55 8.41
N VAL A 103 -7.58 0.51 7.68
CA VAL A 103 -7.81 -0.89 8.05
C VAL A 103 -7.18 -1.18 9.40
N ALA A 104 -5.92 -0.81 9.60
CA ALA A 104 -5.23 -1.05 10.85
C ALA A 104 -5.89 -0.34 12.05
N LYS A 105 -6.39 0.89 11.85
CA LYS A 105 -7.15 1.62 12.88
C LYS A 105 -8.45 0.90 13.27
N SER A 106 -9.17 0.35 12.30
CA SER A 106 -10.44 -0.35 12.57
C SER A 106 -10.29 -1.54 13.54
N PHE A 107 -9.10 -2.14 13.64
CA PHE A 107 -8.82 -3.22 14.59
C PHE A 107 -8.60 -2.73 16.03
N THR A 108 -8.42 -1.43 16.23
CA THR A 108 -8.17 -0.80 17.53
C THR A 108 -9.38 -0.05 18.09
N ALA A 109 -10.48 0.02 17.32
CA ALA A 109 -11.74 0.59 17.78
C ALA A 109 -12.26 -0.17 19.01
N ASP A 110 -12.45 0.54 20.12
CA ASP A 110 -12.93 -0.04 21.38
C ASP A 110 -14.46 0.07 21.52
N LYS A 111 -15.08 0.92 20.70
CA LYS A 111 -16.50 1.26 20.75
C LYS A 111 -17.17 1.07 19.38
N PRO A 112 -18.43 0.59 19.32
CA PRO A 112 -19.11 0.31 18.05
C PRO A 112 -19.17 1.50 17.08
N TRP A 113 -19.34 2.73 17.58
CA TRP A 113 -19.38 3.92 16.72
C TRP A 113 -18.02 4.30 16.16
N GLU A 114 -16.92 3.98 16.85
CA GLU A 114 -15.57 4.18 16.33
C GLU A 114 -15.31 3.20 15.19
N LEU A 115 -15.79 1.96 15.32
CA LEU A 115 -15.71 0.97 14.24
C LEU A 115 -16.51 1.42 13.01
N ASP A 116 -17.73 1.93 13.17
CA ASP A 116 -18.52 2.45 12.05
C ASP A 116 -17.81 3.62 11.33
N GLU A 117 -17.20 4.52 12.10
CA GLU A 117 -16.43 5.65 11.57
C GLU A 117 -15.17 5.19 10.84
N ASP A 118 -14.40 4.29 11.44
CA ASP A 118 -13.20 3.70 10.84
C ASP A 118 -13.53 2.97 9.56
N MET A 119 -14.61 2.20 9.57
CA MET A 119 -15.04 1.46 8.40
C MET A 119 -15.55 2.41 7.32
N ARG A 120 -16.21 3.54 7.65
CA ARG A 120 -16.47 4.62 6.65
C ARG A 120 -15.17 5.16 6.03
N ARG A 121 -14.12 5.37 6.84
CA ARG A 121 -12.81 5.83 6.34
C ARG A 121 -12.16 4.79 5.43
N VAL A 122 -12.27 3.50 5.76
CA VAL A 122 -11.79 2.40 4.90
C VAL A 122 -12.44 2.47 3.53
N ARG A 123 -13.77 2.56 3.44
CA ARG A 123 -14.46 2.62 2.12
C ARG A 123 -14.08 3.88 1.36
N MET A 124 -14.08 5.04 2.01
CA MET A 124 -13.69 6.31 1.38
C MET A 124 -12.29 6.25 0.75
N HIS A 125 -11.30 5.73 1.48
CA HIS A 125 -9.95 5.60 0.95
C HIS A 125 -9.85 4.52 -0.14
N LEU A 126 -10.58 3.40 0.01
CA LEU A 126 -10.63 2.34 -1.00
C LEU A 126 -11.21 2.88 -2.31
N ASP A 127 -12.34 3.57 -2.27
CA ASP A 127 -12.97 4.18 -3.45
C ASP A 127 -12.01 5.16 -4.14
N THR A 128 -11.28 5.95 -3.35
CA THR A 128 -10.27 6.88 -3.87
C THR A 128 -9.10 6.15 -4.55
N TYR A 129 -8.61 5.05 -3.94
CA TYR A 129 -7.57 4.21 -4.53
C TYR A 129 -8.04 3.61 -5.86
N LEU A 130 -9.22 3.01 -5.89
CA LEU A 130 -9.77 2.36 -7.08
C LEU A 130 -10.07 3.33 -8.22
N ALA A 131 -10.58 4.53 -7.90
CA ALA A 131 -10.79 5.57 -8.90
C ALA A 131 -9.47 6.00 -9.56
N ALA A 132 -8.38 6.07 -8.80
CA ALA A 132 -7.06 6.38 -9.35
C ALA A 132 -6.50 5.22 -10.20
N SER A 133 -6.57 3.98 -9.72
CA SER A 133 -6.09 2.80 -10.47
C SER A 133 -6.81 2.60 -11.79
N ASN A 134 -8.13 2.85 -11.84
CA ASN A 134 -8.91 2.75 -13.08
C ASN A 134 -8.58 3.88 -14.06
N ALA A 135 -8.39 5.11 -13.57
CA ALA A 135 -8.00 6.24 -14.41
C ALA A 135 -6.62 6.04 -15.06
N ASP A 136 -5.68 5.44 -14.33
CA ASP A 136 -4.35 5.14 -14.85
C ASP A 136 -4.41 4.00 -15.90
N ALA A 137 -5.32 3.02 -15.75
CA ALA A 137 -5.55 1.97 -16.75
C ALA A 137 -6.18 2.51 -18.06
N ASP A 138 -7.13 3.45 -17.95
CA ASP A 138 -7.76 4.09 -19.12
C ASP A 138 -6.77 4.98 -19.89
N ALA A 139 -5.83 5.62 -19.18
CA ALA A 139 -4.80 6.46 -19.80
C ALA A 139 -3.78 5.64 -20.62
N ASP A 140 -3.44 4.42 -20.17
CA ASP A 140 -2.50 3.52 -20.88
C ASP A 140 -3.18 2.77 -22.04
N GLY A 141 -4.49 2.50 -21.93
CA GLY A 141 -5.30 1.87 -22.99
C GLY A 141 -5.60 2.75 -24.21
N SER A 142 -5.45 4.07 -24.10
CA SER A 142 -5.77 5.02 -25.18
C SER A 142 -4.73 5.10 -26.31
N LEU A 143 -3.59 4.40 -26.22
CA LEU A 143 -2.55 4.38 -27.27
C LEU A 143 -2.68 3.20 -28.25
N GLY A 144 -3.77 2.41 -28.17
CA GLY A 144 -3.86 1.09 -28.79
C GLY A 144 -4.82 0.91 -29.98
N THR A 145 -5.41 1.95 -30.56
CA THR A 145 -6.26 1.80 -31.77
C THR A 145 -6.06 2.95 -32.75
N ASP A 146 -4.95 2.95 -33.45
CA ASP A 146 -4.89 3.51 -34.81
C ASP A 146 -3.77 2.82 -35.59
N GLY A 147 -4.17 2.01 -36.57
CA GLY A 147 -3.26 1.48 -37.59
C GLY A 147 -3.29 -0.03 -37.78
N ARG A 148 -4.35 -0.53 -38.44
CA ARG A 148 -4.23 -1.37 -39.64
C ARG A 148 -5.56 -1.52 -40.36
#